data_AF-A0A9P9YRA3-F1
#
_entry.id   AF-A0A9P9YRA3-F1
#
_cell.length_a   1.000
_cell.length_b   1.000
_cell.length_c   1.000
_cell.angle_alpha   90.00
_cell.angle_beta   90.00
_cell.angle_gamma   90.00
#
_symmetry.space_group_name_H-M   'P 1'
#
loop_
_entity.id
_entity.type
_entity.pdbx_description
1 polymer ?
#
loop_
_entity_poly.entity_id
_entity_poly.type
_entity_poly.pdbx_seq_one_letter_code
_entity_poly.pdbx_strand_id
1 'polypeptide(L)'
;MAVTDPRDGRRVALKKLPNVFQSLVSSKRVFRELKMLCFFKHENILRGLKYLHSARILHRDIKPGNLLVNSNCVLKICDFGLARVEEPDQAKHMTQEVVTQYYRAPEILMGARHYSSAVDVWSLLGRRILFQAQNPVQQLELITELLGTPTMEDMRHACEGARTHMLRRAPKPPSFSVLYTLSSHATHEAVHLLCQMLVFDPDKRISVTDALAHPYLDEGRLRYHSCMCKCCFTTSAGMRQYTADFEPSAGQPFDDLWERKLTSVQQVKEEMHKFIAEQLQTGRVPLCINPQSAAFKSFASQ
;
A
#
# COMPACT_ATOMS: atom_id res chain seq x y z
N MET A 1 -15.16 -8.00 9.28
CA MET A 1 -16.64 -7.91 9.34
C MET A 1 -17.03 -6.45 9.55
N ALA A 2 -18.13 -5.97 8.97
CA ALA A 2 -18.66 -4.65 9.33
C ALA A 2 -19.49 -4.77 10.61
N VAL A 3 -19.28 -3.87 11.57
CA VAL A 3 -20.04 -3.78 12.83
C VAL A 3 -20.51 -2.36 13.06
N THR A 4 -21.58 -2.17 13.81
CA THR A 4 -22.05 -0.84 14.21
C THR A 4 -21.44 -0.50 15.57
N ASP A 5 -20.74 0.62 15.65
CA ASP A 5 -20.23 1.15 16.91
C ASP A 5 -21.42 1.57 17.79
N PRO A 6 -21.61 0.97 18.97
CA PRO A 6 -22.76 1.24 19.82
C PRO A 6 -22.74 2.64 20.45
N ARG A 7 -21.63 3.38 20.38
CA ARG A 7 -21.50 4.71 21.00
C ARG A 7 -21.97 5.84 20.10
N ASP A 8 -21.71 5.74 18.80
CA ASP A 8 -22.03 6.79 17.83
C ASP A 8 -22.89 6.29 16.65
N GLY A 9 -23.27 5.01 16.65
CA GLY A 9 -24.09 4.39 15.62
C GLY A 9 -23.38 4.22 14.27
N ARG A 10 -22.08 4.50 14.17
CA ARG A 10 -21.36 4.43 12.90
C ARG A 10 -21.00 2.99 12.54
N ARG A 11 -21.17 2.63 11.27
CA ARG A 11 -20.66 1.37 10.73
C ARG A 11 -19.13 1.44 10.57
N VAL A 12 -18.43 0.52 11.22
CA VAL A 12 -16.97 0.40 11.22
C VAL A 12 -16.54 -0.98 10.75
N ALA A 13 -15.31 -1.09 10.22
CA ALA A 13 -14.71 -2.37 9.88
C ALA A 13 -14.02 -2.98 11.12
N LEU A 14 -14.40 -4.19 11.50
CA LEU A 14 -13.78 -4.98 12.55
C LEU A 14 -12.82 -6.02 11.93
N LYS A 15 -11.52 -5.89 12.23
CA LYS A 15 -10.48 -6.86 11.93
C LYS A 15 -10.15 -7.64 13.20
N LYS A 16 -10.37 -8.96 13.19
CA LYS A 16 -9.93 -9.86 14.27
C LYS A 16 -8.46 -10.19 14.02
N LEU A 17 -7.60 -9.92 15.00
CA LEU A 17 -6.17 -10.21 14.93
C LEU A 17 -5.87 -11.40 15.86
N PRO A 18 -5.89 -12.65 15.37
CA PRO A 18 -5.54 -13.81 16.18
C PRO A 18 -4.02 -13.87 16.41
N ASN A 19 -3.61 -14.48 17.53
CA ASN A 19 -2.21 -14.84 17.80
C ASN A 19 -1.21 -13.66 17.77
N VAL A 20 -1.65 -12.45 18.11
CA VAL A 20 -0.84 -11.22 18.09
C VAL A 20 0.52 -11.41 18.78
N PHE A 21 0.52 -12.07 19.94
CA PHE A 21 1.70 -12.24 20.80
C PHE A 21 2.41 -13.58 20.64
N GLN A 22 2.10 -14.36 19.61
CA GLN A 22 2.72 -15.68 19.41
C GLN A 22 4.21 -15.58 19.07
N SER A 23 4.64 -14.49 18.44
CA SER A 23 6.05 -14.22 18.15
C SER A 23 6.34 -12.72 18.17
N LEU A 24 7.61 -12.37 18.34
CA LEU A 24 8.06 -10.98 18.26
C LEU A 24 7.74 -10.36 16.89
N VAL A 25 7.94 -11.12 15.81
CA VAL A 25 7.65 -10.66 14.45
C VAL A 25 6.15 -10.36 14.30
N SER A 26 5.28 -11.29 14.68
CA SER A 26 3.83 -11.12 14.64
C SER A 26 3.37 -9.91 15.46
N SER A 27 3.92 -9.75 16.67
CA SER A 27 3.59 -8.65 17.58
C SER A 27 3.97 -7.30 16.97
N LYS A 28 5.17 -7.20 16.41
CA LYS A 28 5.64 -5.98 15.72
C LYS A 28 4.80 -5.64 14.49
N ARG A 29 4.40 -6.63 13.69
CA ARG A 29 3.52 -6.44 12.52
C ARG A 29 2.19 -5.81 12.94
N VAL A 30 1.56 -6.36 13.98
CA VAL A 30 0.28 -5.84 14.49
C VAL A 30 0.44 -4.43 15.07
N PHE A 31 1.46 -4.17 15.89
CA PHE A 31 1.63 -2.85 16.49
C PHE A 31 1.94 -1.77 15.44
N ARG A 32 2.71 -2.10 14.40
CA ARG A 32 2.95 -1.23 13.25
C ARG A 32 1.65 -0.89 12.54
N GLU A 33 0.78 -1.88 12.33
CA GLU A 33 -0.53 -1.65 11.73
C GLU A 33 -1.36 -0.65 12.54
N LEU A 34 -1.40 -0.78 13.86
CA LEU A 34 -2.15 0.14 14.73
C LEU A 34 -1.60 1.58 14.68
N LYS A 35 -0.27 1.74 14.78
CA LYS A 35 0.39 3.06 14.74
C LYS A 35 0.17 3.76 13.40
N MET A 36 0.31 3.01 12.30
CA MET A 36 0.10 3.52 10.95
C MET A 36 -1.37 3.89 10.70
N LEU A 37 -2.33 3.04 11.06
CA LEU A 37 -3.76 3.35 10.91
C LEU A 37 -4.20 4.63 11.67
N CYS A 38 -3.61 4.92 12.82
CA CYS A 38 -3.88 6.15 13.58
C CYS A 38 -3.21 7.40 13.01
N PHE A 39 -2.14 7.24 12.22
CA PHE A 39 -1.41 8.31 11.58
C PHE A 39 -2.09 8.80 10.28
N PHE A 40 -2.80 7.93 9.56
CA PHE A 40 -3.35 8.23 8.23
C PHE A 40 -4.79 8.77 8.21
N LYS A 41 -5.06 9.76 7.36
CA LYS A 41 -6.41 10.30 7.07
C LYS A 41 -6.60 10.57 5.57
N HIS A 42 -6.99 9.57 4.76
CA HIS A 42 -7.16 9.76 3.30
C HIS A 42 -8.40 9.07 2.71
N GLU A 43 -8.76 9.52 1.51
CA GLU A 43 -10.04 9.25 0.85
C GLU A 43 -9.89 8.61 -0.56
N ASN A 44 -8.67 8.54 -1.13
CA ASN A 44 -8.34 7.92 -2.44
C ASN A 44 -7.00 7.15 -2.39
N ILE A 45 -6.81 6.10 -3.21
CA ILE A 45 -5.62 5.20 -3.13
C ILE A 45 -4.31 5.93 -3.46
N LEU A 46 -4.21 6.56 -4.64
CA LEU A 46 -2.97 7.23 -5.07
C LEU A 46 -2.64 8.39 -4.14
N ARG A 47 -3.64 9.15 -3.67
CA ARG A 47 -3.46 10.18 -2.64
C ARG A 47 -2.97 9.59 -1.30
N GLY A 48 -3.50 8.43 -0.90
CA GLY A 48 -3.04 7.70 0.28
C GLY A 48 -1.60 7.20 0.13
N LEU A 49 -1.23 6.68 -1.04
CA LEU A 49 0.14 6.26 -1.33
C LEU A 49 1.11 7.44 -1.40
N LYS A 50 0.73 8.58 -1.99
CA LYS A 50 1.54 9.81 -1.97
C LYS A 50 1.86 10.19 -0.53
N TYR A 51 0.83 10.21 0.33
CA TYR A 51 1.01 10.54 1.74
C TYR A 51 1.92 9.52 2.45
N LEU A 52 1.74 8.22 2.21
CA LEU A 52 2.62 7.16 2.72
C LEU A 52 4.07 7.35 2.30
N HIS A 53 4.30 7.52 1.00
CA HIS A 53 5.64 7.67 0.43
C HIS A 53 6.31 8.96 0.90
N SER A 54 5.56 10.05 1.07
CA SER A 54 6.08 11.29 1.68
C SER A 54 6.47 11.12 3.15
N ALA A 55 5.86 10.15 3.86
CA ALA A 55 6.24 9.75 5.21
C ALA A 55 7.35 8.68 5.24
N ARG A 56 7.94 8.34 4.07
CA ARG A 56 8.90 7.24 3.85
C ARG A 56 8.35 5.85 4.18
N ILE A 57 7.03 5.65 4.09
CA ILE A 57 6.41 4.35 4.34
C ILE A 57 6.11 3.64 3.03
N LEU A 58 6.66 2.44 2.89
CA LEU A 58 6.33 1.47 1.84
C LEU A 58 5.22 0.54 2.36
N HIS A 59 4.11 0.39 1.64
CA HIS A 59 3.02 -0.48 2.08
C HIS A 59 3.35 -1.96 1.85
N ARG A 60 3.90 -2.29 0.68
CA ARG A 60 4.37 -3.63 0.25
C ARG A 60 3.31 -4.75 0.23
N ASP A 61 2.03 -4.40 0.39
CA ASP A 61 0.88 -5.33 0.35
C ASP A 61 -0.36 -4.63 -0.22
N ILE A 62 -0.18 -3.83 -1.26
CA ILE A 62 -1.30 -3.22 -1.96
C ILE A 62 -1.99 -4.30 -2.79
N LYS A 63 -3.22 -4.63 -2.40
CA LYS A 63 -4.10 -5.58 -3.09
C LYS A 63 -5.56 -5.24 -2.81
N PRO A 64 -6.52 -5.68 -3.64
CA PRO A 64 -7.94 -5.34 -3.46
C PRO A 64 -8.50 -5.64 -2.07
N GLY A 65 -8.08 -6.75 -1.43
CA GLY A 65 -8.49 -7.10 -0.06
C GLY A 65 -8.04 -6.11 1.02
N ASN A 66 -7.04 -5.28 0.70
CA ASN A 66 -6.46 -4.26 1.57
C ASN A 66 -6.93 -2.83 1.20
N LEU A 67 -7.91 -2.71 0.30
CA LEU A 67 -8.52 -1.45 -0.12
C LEU A 67 -9.99 -1.43 0.32
N LEU A 68 -10.29 -0.73 1.40
CA LEU A 68 -11.64 -0.62 1.94
C LEU A 68 -12.40 0.47 1.19
N VAL A 69 -13.56 0.14 0.63
CA VAL A 69 -14.44 1.09 -0.07
C VAL A 69 -15.77 1.18 0.66
N ASN A 70 -16.31 2.39 0.85
CA ASN A 70 -17.67 2.58 1.37
C ASN A 70 -18.67 2.90 0.24
N SER A 71 -19.96 2.99 0.57
CA SER A 71 -21.05 3.28 -0.39
C SER A 71 -20.90 4.63 -1.12
N ASN A 72 -20.07 5.53 -0.61
CA ASN A 72 -19.81 6.84 -1.20
C ASN A 72 -18.52 6.81 -2.06
N CYS A 73 -18.04 5.61 -2.42
CA CYS A 73 -16.80 5.37 -3.17
C CYS A 73 -15.53 5.96 -2.51
N VAL A 74 -15.58 6.28 -1.20
CA VAL A 74 -14.39 6.71 -0.46
C VAL A 74 -13.55 5.47 -0.15
N LEU A 75 -12.27 5.54 -0.51
CA LEU A 75 -11.34 4.43 -0.38
C LEU A 75 -10.31 4.68 0.72
N LYS A 76 -10.12 3.68 1.58
CA LYS A 76 -9.07 3.66 2.61
C LYS A 76 -8.13 2.46 2.44
N ILE A 77 -6.83 2.73 2.48
CA ILE A 77 -5.80 1.69 2.51
C ILE A 77 -5.74 1.10 3.93
N CYS A 78 -5.68 -0.23 4.04
CA CYS A 78 -5.55 -0.93 5.31
C CYS A 78 -4.52 -2.08 5.22
N ASP A 79 -4.23 -2.72 6.35
CA ASP A 79 -3.29 -3.85 6.47
C ASP A 79 -1.81 -3.48 6.29
N PHE A 80 -1.34 -2.59 7.18
CA PHE A 80 0.06 -2.18 7.27
C PHE A 80 0.95 -3.19 8.01
N GLY A 81 0.45 -4.42 8.27
CA GLY A 81 1.22 -5.45 8.96
C GLY A 81 2.53 -5.81 8.25
N LEU A 82 2.59 -5.59 6.94
CA LEU A 82 3.79 -5.75 6.12
C LEU A 82 4.41 -4.44 5.67
N ALA A 83 3.88 -3.28 6.08
CA ALA A 83 4.48 -2.00 5.75
C ALA A 83 5.85 -1.82 6.45
N ARG A 84 6.73 -0.99 5.88
CA ARG A 84 8.04 -0.63 6.44
C ARG A 84 8.39 0.81 6.12
N VAL A 85 9.21 1.41 6.97
CA VAL A 85 9.92 2.63 6.58
C VAL A 85 11.02 2.25 5.59
N GLU A 86 11.14 3.04 4.52
CA GLU A 86 12.19 2.91 3.53
C GLU A 86 13.57 3.01 4.20
N GLU A 87 14.45 2.05 3.95
CA GLU A 87 15.80 2.07 4.51
C GLU A 87 16.70 2.96 3.63
N PRO A 88 17.19 4.10 4.16
CA PRO A 88 17.99 5.04 3.37
C PRO A 88 19.37 4.49 3.01
N ASP A 89 19.88 3.54 3.81
CA ASP A 89 21.15 2.88 3.56
C ASP A 89 21.00 1.72 2.57
N GLN A 90 21.46 1.93 1.33
CA GLN A 90 21.40 0.91 0.27
C GLN A 90 22.23 -0.34 0.56
N ALA A 91 23.19 -0.28 1.50
CA ALA A 91 23.97 -1.45 1.89
C ALA A 91 23.17 -2.41 2.78
N LYS A 92 22.08 -1.94 3.42
CA LYS A 92 21.23 -2.79 4.25
C LYS A 92 20.16 -3.49 3.42
N HIS A 93 20.02 -4.78 3.67
CA HIS A 93 19.06 -5.62 2.97
C HIS A 93 17.64 -5.38 3.49
N MET A 94 16.70 -5.20 2.57
CA MET A 94 15.27 -5.17 2.89
C MET A 94 14.70 -6.59 2.88
N THR A 95 13.86 -6.91 3.86
CA THR A 95 13.26 -8.26 3.99
C THR A 95 12.41 -8.62 2.77
N GLN A 96 12.66 -9.79 2.18
CA GLN A 96 11.89 -10.33 1.04
C GLN A 96 10.57 -11.01 1.45
N GLU A 97 10.30 -11.13 2.76
CA GLU A 97 9.04 -11.67 3.27
C GLU A 97 7.86 -10.72 2.99
N VAL A 98 7.24 -10.88 1.84
CA VAL A 98 6.03 -10.12 1.46
C VAL A 98 5.09 -10.94 0.56
N VAL A 99 3.87 -11.19 1.05
CA VAL A 99 2.58 -11.20 0.31
C VAL A 99 2.35 -12.21 -0.83
N THR A 100 1.06 -12.53 -1.05
CA THR A 100 0.45 -13.10 -2.26
C THR A 100 1.18 -12.72 -3.55
N GLN A 101 1.72 -13.74 -4.22
CA GLN A 101 2.69 -13.63 -5.32
C GLN A 101 2.25 -12.77 -6.53
N TYR A 102 0.94 -12.68 -6.79
CA TYR A 102 0.39 -12.05 -8.00
C TYR A 102 0.63 -10.55 -8.14
N TYR A 103 0.90 -9.85 -7.02
CA TYR A 103 1.05 -8.38 -7.00
C TYR A 103 2.49 -7.93 -6.85
N ARG A 104 3.45 -8.88 -6.84
CA ARG A 104 4.88 -8.58 -6.64
C ARG A 104 5.45 -7.90 -7.87
N ALA A 105 6.22 -6.84 -7.60
CA ALA A 105 6.97 -6.10 -8.61
C ALA A 105 8.14 -6.96 -9.15
N PRO A 106 8.57 -6.73 -10.42
CA PRO A 106 9.61 -7.52 -11.07
C PRO A 106 10.94 -7.53 -10.28
N GLU A 107 11.32 -6.41 -9.68
CA GLU A 107 12.53 -6.30 -8.85
C GLU A 107 12.50 -7.21 -7.61
N ILE A 108 11.32 -7.41 -7.00
CA ILE A 108 11.15 -8.34 -5.87
C ILE A 108 11.28 -9.79 -6.37
N LEU A 109 10.67 -10.11 -7.51
CA LEU A 109 10.74 -11.45 -8.12
C LEU A 109 12.16 -11.80 -8.58
N MET A 110 12.93 -10.80 -9.03
CA MET A 110 14.32 -10.93 -9.44
C MET A 110 15.32 -10.89 -8.27
N GLY A 111 14.83 -10.80 -7.03
CA GLY A 111 15.65 -10.91 -5.84
C GLY A 111 16.48 -9.67 -5.51
N ALA A 112 16.01 -8.47 -5.88
CA ALA A 112 16.64 -7.22 -5.49
C ALA A 112 16.78 -7.13 -3.97
N ARG A 113 17.94 -6.64 -3.51
CA ARG A 113 18.27 -6.51 -2.09
C ARG A 113 17.73 -5.22 -1.46
N HIS A 114 17.50 -4.23 -2.31
CA HIS A 114 16.93 -2.94 -1.97
C HIS A 114 15.82 -2.62 -2.96
N TYR A 115 14.75 -1.99 -2.49
CA TYR A 115 13.59 -1.61 -3.31
C TYR A 115 12.92 -0.37 -2.69
N SER A 116 12.29 0.43 -3.56
CA SER A 116 11.71 1.74 -3.23
C SER A 116 10.18 1.73 -3.23
N SER A 117 9.57 2.91 -3.10
CA SER A 117 8.12 3.16 -3.26
C SER A 117 7.54 2.70 -4.59
N ALA A 118 8.37 2.48 -5.62
CA ALA A 118 7.97 1.96 -6.91
C ALA A 118 7.25 0.60 -6.83
N VAL A 119 7.52 -0.22 -5.79
CA VAL A 119 6.85 -1.52 -5.60
C VAL A 119 5.35 -1.36 -5.38
N ASP A 120 4.92 -0.30 -4.68
CA ASP A 120 3.51 -0.04 -4.40
C ASP A 120 2.77 0.45 -5.66
N VAL A 121 3.45 1.23 -6.51
CA VAL A 121 2.93 1.68 -7.82
C VAL A 121 2.61 0.49 -8.71
N TRP A 122 3.51 -0.50 -8.76
CA TRP A 122 3.29 -1.74 -9.50
C TRP A 122 2.06 -2.50 -8.97
N SER A 123 1.99 -2.70 -7.65
CA SER A 123 0.93 -3.49 -7.01
C SER A 123 -0.48 -2.90 -7.20
N LEU A 124 -0.61 -1.59 -7.46
CA LEU A 124 -1.89 -0.94 -7.74
C LEU A 124 -2.61 -1.49 -8.98
N LEU A 125 -1.85 -1.98 -9.96
CA LEU A 125 -2.38 -2.40 -11.25
C LEU A 125 -2.87 -3.84 -11.29
N GLY A 126 -2.65 -4.63 -10.23
CA GLY A 126 -3.14 -6.01 -10.14
C GLY A 126 -4.66 -6.16 -10.01
N ARG A 127 -5.45 -5.10 -10.29
CA ARG A 127 -6.93 -5.07 -10.21
C ARG A 127 -7.62 -6.19 -11.00
N ARG A 128 -7.03 -6.59 -12.13
CA ARG A 128 -7.27 -7.88 -12.77
C ARG A 128 -5.99 -8.68 -12.58
N ILE A 129 -6.08 -9.96 -12.25
CA ILE A 129 -4.88 -10.80 -12.15
C ILE A 129 -4.34 -10.96 -13.57
N LEU A 130 -3.58 -9.97 -14.05
CA LEU A 130 -2.89 -9.94 -15.35
C LEU A 130 -1.96 -11.15 -15.45
N PHE A 131 -1.46 -11.59 -14.30
CA PHE A 131 -0.45 -12.62 -14.17
C PHE A 131 -0.90 -13.62 -13.10
N GLN A 132 -1.60 -14.69 -13.52
CA GLN A 132 -1.99 -15.81 -12.65
C GLN A 132 -0.90 -16.86 -12.67
N ALA A 133 0.18 -16.65 -11.92
CA ALA A 133 1.28 -17.60 -11.84
C ALA A 133 1.24 -18.47 -10.59
N GLN A 134 1.57 -19.75 -10.74
CA GLN A 134 1.68 -20.70 -9.64
C GLN A 134 2.99 -20.54 -8.85
N ASN A 135 4.02 -19.91 -9.44
CA ASN A 135 5.32 -19.69 -8.80
C ASN A 135 6.01 -18.40 -9.28
N PRO A 136 7.01 -17.86 -8.55
CA PRO A 136 7.62 -16.56 -8.85
C PRO A 136 8.29 -16.49 -10.22
N VAL A 137 8.82 -17.60 -10.72
CA VAL A 137 9.46 -17.68 -12.04
C VAL A 137 8.40 -17.50 -13.12
N GLN A 138 7.30 -18.26 -13.05
CA GLN A 138 6.18 -18.12 -13.98
C GLN A 138 5.57 -16.70 -13.92
N GLN A 139 5.53 -16.07 -12.75
CA GLN A 139 5.07 -14.68 -12.62
C GLN A 139 5.96 -13.73 -13.43
N LEU A 140 7.28 -13.90 -13.34
CA LEU A 140 8.24 -13.11 -14.11
C LEU A 140 8.15 -13.37 -15.62
N GLU A 141 7.87 -14.61 -16.02
CA GLU A 141 7.63 -14.97 -17.42
C GLU A 141 6.39 -14.26 -17.98
N LEU A 142 5.26 -14.28 -17.27
CA LEU A 142 4.04 -13.59 -17.70
C LEU A 142 4.24 -12.06 -17.79
N ILE A 143 5.02 -11.48 -16.87
CA ILE A 143 5.42 -10.07 -16.95
C ILE A 143 6.22 -9.80 -18.23
N THR A 144 7.18 -10.68 -18.54
CA THR A 144 8.02 -10.58 -19.73
C THR A 144 7.21 -10.76 -21.02
N GLU A 145 6.14 -11.56 -21.00
CA GLU A 145 5.23 -11.69 -22.16
C GLU A 145 4.49 -10.39 -22.49
N LEU A 146 4.16 -9.59 -21.47
CA LEU A 146 3.51 -8.29 -21.66
C LEU A 146 4.53 -7.19 -22.02
N LEU A 147 5.61 -7.09 -21.25
CA LEU A 147 6.56 -5.97 -21.30
C LEU A 147 7.75 -6.21 -22.23
N GLY A 148 7.88 -7.41 -22.80
CA GLY A 148 9.06 -7.81 -23.56
C GLY A 148 10.24 -8.17 -22.67
N THR A 149 11.34 -8.59 -23.29
CA THR A 149 12.56 -8.97 -22.57
C THR A 149 13.26 -7.73 -22.03
N PRO A 150 13.50 -7.61 -20.71
CA PRO A 150 14.18 -6.46 -20.13
C PRO A 150 15.65 -6.41 -20.56
N THR A 151 16.19 -5.21 -20.66
CA THR A 151 17.62 -5.02 -20.95
C THR A 151 18.48 -5.29 -19.70
N MET A 152 19.79 -5.38 -19.87
CA MET A 152 20.73 -5.48 -18.74
C MET A 152 20.66 -4.27 -17.80
N GLU A 153 20.37 -3.09 -18.36
CA GLU A 153 20.21 -1.85 -17.59
C GLU A 153 18.94 -1.91 -16.71
N ASP A 154 17.84 -2.42 -17.27
CA ASP A 154 16.58 -2.59 -16.54
C ASP A 154 16.69 -3.64 -15.43
N MET A 155 17.60 -4.59 -15.57
CA MET A 155 17.90 -5.64 -14.59
C MET A 155 19.10 -5.32 -13.69
N ARG A 156 19.53 -4.05 -13.56
CA ARG A 156 20.71 -3.70 -12.74
C ARG A 156 20.61 -4.15 -11.28
N HIS A 157 19.39 -4.19 -10.74
CA HIS A 157 19.10 -4.57 -9.35
C HIS A 157 18.84 -6.07 -9.19
N ALA A 158 18.80 -6.84 -10.27
CA ALA A 158 18.48 -8.27 -10.25
C ALA A 158 19.66 -9.13 -9.79
N CYS A 159 19.36 -10.23 -9.11
CA CYS A 159 20.37 -11.22 -8.75
C CYS A 159 20.91 -11.94 -10.00
N GLU A 160 22.10 -12.55 -9.89
CA GLU A 160 22.73 -13.25 -11.00
C GLU A 160 21.85 -14.37 -11.57
N GLY A 161 21.22 -15.17 -10.69
CA GLY A 161 20.33 -16.26 -11.12
C GLY A 161 19.14 -15.76 -11.94
N ALA A 162 18.52 -14.64 -11.55
CA ALA A 162 17.40 -14.06 -12.28
C ALA A 162 17.83 -13.50 -13.64
N ARG A 163 18.97 -12.80 -13.72
CA ARG A 163 19.53 -12.27 -14.98
C ARG A 163 19.82 -13.40 -15.97
N THR A 164 20.52 -14.44 -15.54
CA THR A 164 20.83 -15.59 -16.37
C THR A 164 19.57 -16.30 -16.86
N HIS A 165 18.55 -16.42 -16.00
CA HIS A 165 17.27 -17.02 -16.39
C HIS A 165 16.53 -16.20 -17.47
N MET A 166 16.49 -14.87 -17.34
CA MET A 166 15.84 -13.98 -18.32
C MET A 166 16.55 -13.98 -19.68
N LEU A 167 17.89 -13.91 -19.68
CA LEU A 167 18.69 -13.82 -20.90
C LEU A 167 18.84 -15.15 -21.66
N ARG A 168 18.50 -16.28 -21.02
CA ARG A 168 18.53 -17.60 -21.68
C ARG A 168 17.49 -17.71 -22.81
N ARG A 169 16.43 -16.90 -22.77
CA ARG A 169 15.33 -16.94 -23.72
C ARG A 169 15.61 -15.97 -24.88
N ALA A 170 15.05 -16.26 -26.06
CA ALA A 170 15.11 -15.33 -27.18
C ALA A 170 14.45 -13.98 -26.81
N PRO A 171 15.06 -12.84 -27.15
CA PRO A 171 14.48 -11.52 -26.90
C PRO A 171 13.09 -11.39 -27.53
N LYS A 172 12.14 -10.86 -26.76
CA LYS A 172 10.77 -10.59 -27.20
C LYS A 172 10.48 -9.08 -27.14
N PRO A 173 9.81 -8.50 -28.16
CA PRO A 173 9.33 -7.13 -28.06
C PRO A 173 8.16 -7.00 -27.07
N PRO A 174 7.91 -5.81 -26.51
CA PRO A 174 6.73 -5.54 -25.70
C PRO A 174 5.43 -5.69 -26.50
N SER A 175 4.37 -6.17 -25.84
CA SER A 175 3.04 -6.35 -26.42
C SER A 175 1.99 -5.49 -25.70
N PHE A 176 2.18 -4.16 -25.75
CA PHE A 176 1.26 -3.21 -25.11
C PHE A 176 -0.14 -3.16 -25.74
N SER A 177 -0.32 -3.72 -26.93
CA SER A 177 -1.64 -3.84 -27.59
C SER A 177 -2.65 -4.59 -26.72
N VAL A 178 -2.19 -5.53 -25.89
CA VAL A 178 -3.02 -6.24 -24.91
C VAL A 178 -3.63 -5.30 -23.87
N LEU A 179 -2.97 -4.18 -23.54
CA LEU A 179 -3.51 -3.23 -22.56
C LEU A 179 -4.82 -2.57 -23.04
N TYR A 180 -4.96 -2.36 -24.36
CA TYR A 180 -6.19 -1.84 -24.96
C TYR A 180 -7.36 -2.84 -24.90
N THR A 181 -7.08 -4.14 -24.76
CA THR A 181 -8.12 -5.18 -24.66
C THR A 181 -8.56 -5.46 -23.23
N LEU A 182 -7.86 -4.89 -22.23
CA LEU A 182 -8.18 -5.06 -20.81
C LEU A 182 -9.53 -4.47 -20.40
N SER A 183 -10.07 -3.52 -21.16
CA SER A 183 -11.39 -2.93 -20.91
C SER A 183 -11.98 -2.39 -22.21
N SER A 184 -13.28 -2.61 -22.43
CA SER A 184 -14.03 -1.97 -23.52
C SER A 184 -14.12 -0.44 -23.41
N HIS A 185 -13.68 0.12 -22.27
CA HIS A 185 -13.66 1.55 -21.99
C HIS A 185 -12.23 2.08 -21.79
N ALA A 186 -11.20 1.35 -22.22
CA ALA A 186 -9.83 1.80 -22.10
C ALA A 186 -9.56 3.03 -22.99
N THR A 187 -9.29 4.19 -22.39
CA THR A 187 -8.88 5.39 -23.13
C THR A 187 -7.37 5.37 -23.40
N HIS A 188 -6.91 6.17 -24.37
CA HIS A 188 -5.48 6.31 -24.65
C HIS A 188 -4.70 6.81 -23.42
N GLU A 189 -5.26 7.73 -22.65
CA GLU A 189 -4.65 8.27 -21.43
C GLU A 189 -4.58 7.21 -20.33
N ALA A 190 -5.59 6.33 -20.23
CA ALA A 190 -5.58 5.22 -19.28
C ALA A 190 -4.43 4.25 -19.60
N VAL A 191 -4.32 3.85 -20.87
CA VAL A 191 -3.26 2.93 -21.31
C VAL A 191 -1.89 3.58 -21.20
N HIS A 192 -1.77 4.88 -21.51
CA HIS A 192 -0.52 5.62 -21.33
C HIS A 192 -0.05 5.61 -19.87
N LEU A 193 -0.94 5.90 -18.92
CA LEU A 193 -0.62 5.82 -17.49
C LEU A 193 -0.22 4.38 -17.09
N LEU A 194 -0.93 3.36 -17.60
CA LEU A 194 -0.58 1.96 -17.34
C LEU A 194 0.82 1.60 -17.85
N CYS A 195 1.22 2.05 -19.04
CA CYS A 195 2.56 1.83 -19.58
C CYS A 195 3.64 2.48 -18.71
N GLN A 196 3.38 3.66 -18.13
CA GLN A 196 4.33 4.35 -17.25
C GLN A 196 4.44 3.70 -15.85
N MET A 197 3.39 2.99 -15.42
CA MET A 197 3.37 2.23 -14.16
C MET A 197 3.93 0.80 -14.31
N LEU A 198 3.77 0.15 -15.46
CA LEU A 198 4.25 -1.22 -15.74
C LEU A 198 5.63 -1.18 -16.41
N VAL A 199 6.65 -0.86 -15.63
CA VAL A 199 8.05 -0.78 -16.08
C VAL A 199 8.93 -1.71 -15.24
N PHE A 200 9.84 -2.44 -15.91
CA PHE A 200 10.78 -3.36 -15.26
C PHE A 200 11.72 -2.63 -14.30
N ASP A 201 12.39 -1.60 -14.80
CA ASP A 201 13.27 -0.76 -14.02
C ASP A 201 12.45 0.09 -13.03
N PRO A 202 12.60 -0.12 -11.71
CA PRO A 202 11.84 0.64 -10.72
C PRO A 202 12.17 2.13 -10.73
N ASP A 203 13.37 2.55 -11.18
CA ASP A 203 13.75 3.96 -11.17
C ASP A 203 13.25 4.70 -12.43
N LYS A 204 12.82 3.97 -13.47
CA LYS A 204 12.10 4.51 -14.63
C LYS A 204 10.57 4.47 -14.47
N ARG A 205 10.08 3.79 -13.43
CA ARG A 205 8.64 3.65 -13.14
C ARG A 205 8.09 4.97 -12.62
N ILE A 206 6.92 5.37 -13.09
CA ILE A 206 6.28 6.63 -12.68
C ILE A 206 6.11 6.69 -11.16
N SER A 207 6.40 7.85 -10.56
CA SER A 207 6.13 8.07 -9.15
C SER A 207 4.64 8.24 -8.89
N VAL A 208 4.19 8.05 -7.65
CA VAL A 208 2.78 8.32 -7.30
C VAL A 208 2.42 9.79 -7.50
N THR A 209 3.37 10.70 -7.29
CA THR A 209 3.17 12.15 -7.51
C THR A 209 2.93 12.45 -8.98
N ASP A 210 3.76 11.90 -9.87
CA ASP A 210 3.61 12.11 -11.31
C ASP A 210 2.38 11.38 -11.85
N ALA A 211 2.07 10.19 -11.33
CA ALA A 211 0.86 9.46 -11.67
C ALA A 211 -0.40 10.26 -11.28
N LEU A 212 -0.40 10.93 -10.12
CA LEU A 212 -1.47 11.82 -9.72
C LEU A 212 -1.58 13.02 -10.67
N ALA A 213 -0.47 13.59 -11.13
CA ALA A 213 -0.43 14.68 -12.11
C ALA A 213 -0.75 14.25 -13.56
N HIS A 214 -0.98 12.97 -13.82
CA HIS A 214 -1.25 12.47 -15.16
C HIS A 214 -2.65 12.87 -15.67
N PRO A 215 -2.81 13.31 -16.93
CA PRO A 215 -4.08 13.81 -17.48
C PRO A 215 -5.29 12.87 -17.31
N TYR A 216 -5.05 11.56 -17.36
CA TYR A 216 -6.07 10.54 -17.10
C TYR A 216 -6.84 10.73 -15.78
N LEU A 217 -6.20 11.31 -14.76
CA LEU A 217 -6.80 11.47 -13.43
C LEU A 217 -7.38 12.87 -13.19
N ASP A 218 -7.22 13.82 -14.11
CA ASP A 218 -7.63 15.22 -13.90
C ASP A 218 -9.13 15.36 -13.65
N GLU A 219 -9.95 14.74 -14.50
CA GLU A 219 -11.41 14.79 -14.35
C GLU A 219 -11.87 14.13 -13.04
N GLY A 220 -11.28 12.96 -12.71
CA GLY A 220 -11.57 12.25 -11.48
C GLY A 220 -11.18 13.05 -10.23
N ARG A 221 -10.02 13.71 -10.27
CA ARG A 221 -9.52 14.60 -9.22
C ARG A 221 -10.47 15.78 -9.02
N LEU A 222 -10.81 16.49 -10.09
CA LEU A 222 -11.75 17.62 -10.07
C LEU A 222 -13.12 17.22 -9.50
N ARG A 223 -13.70 16.12 -10.00
CA ARG A 223 -14.99 15.60 -9.54
C ARG A 223 -14.97 15.24 -8.05
N TYR A 224 -13.90 14.60 -7.62
CA TYR A 224 -13.75 14.24 -6.21
C TYR A 224 -13.67 15.50 -5.32
N HIS A 225 -12.95 16.55 -5.74
CA HIS A 225 -12.88 17.82 -4.99
C HIS A 225 -14.14 18.70 -5.10
N SER A 226 -14.92 18.56 -6.17
CA SER A 226 -16.14 19.35 -6.38
C SER A 226 -17.34 18.87 -5.57
N CYS A 227 -17.37 17.60 -5.15
CA CYS A 227 -18.54 17.06 -4.43
C CYS A 227 -18.28 15.97 -3.39
N MET A 228 -17.15 15.26 -3.41
CA MET A 228 -16.96 14.06 -2.58
C MET A 228 -16.02 14.25 -1.38
N CYS A 229 -15.05 15.15 -1.51
CA CYS A 229 -13.99 15.29 -0.52
C CYS A 229 -14.44 16.07 0.73
N LYS A 230 -13.79 15.82 1.87
CA LYS A 230 -13.99 16.59 3.10
C LYS A 230 -13.10 17.84 3.24
N CYS A 231 -12.11 17.98 2.37
CA CYS A 231 -11.16 19.10 2.42
C CYS A 231 -11.64 20.35 1.67
N CYS A 232 -12.69 20.25 0.86
CA CYS A 232 -13.34 21.37 0.17
C CYS A 232 -14.77 21.48 0.69
N PHE A 233 -15.29 22.70 0.86
CA PHE A 233 -16.62 22.93 1.42
C PHE A 233 -17.37 24.00 0.65
N THR A 234 -18.70 23.98 0.73
CA THR A 234 -19.56 25.02 0.14
C THR A 234 -19.90 26.04 1.22
N THR A 235 -19.63 27.31 0.93
CA THR A 235 -19.98 28.43 1.81
C THR A 235 -21.50 28.63 1.86
N SER A 236 -21.98 29.39 2.83
CA SER A 236 -23.40 29.77 2.94
C SER A 236 -23.91 30.54 1.72
N ALA A 237 -23.02 31.19 0.96
CA ALA A 237 -23.33 31.87 -0.30
C ALA A 237 -23.40 30.91 -1.52
N GLY A 238 -23.30 29.59 -1.31
CA GLY A 238 -23.35 28.59 -2.38
C GLY A 238 -22.05 28.42 -3.17
N MET A 239 -20.99 29.16 -2.84
CA MET A 239 -19.69 29.07 -3.51
C MET A 239 -18.83 27.97 -2.90
N ARG A 240 -18.33 27.04 -3.73
CA ARG A 240 -17.41 25.98 -3.32
C ARG A 240 -16.01 26.57 -3.09
N GLN A 241 -15.49 26.43 -1.88
CA GLN A 241 -14.08 26.69 -1.58
C GLN A 241 -13.26 25.42 -1.71
N TYR A 242 -12.24 25.50 -2.54
CA TYR A 242 -11.28 24.43 -2.80
C TYR A 242 -10.09 24.54 -1.85
N THR A 243 -9.58 23.41 -1.38
CA THR A 243 -8.32 23.37 -0.64
C THR A 243 -7.18 23.85 -1.54
N ALA A 244 -6.19 24.52 -0.96
CA ALA A 244 -4.99 24.97 -1.68
C ALA A 244 -4.11 23.81 -2.13
N ASP A 245 -4.14 22.70 -1.38
CA ASP A 245 -3.43 21.47 -1.71
C ASP A 245 -4.41 20.29 -1.79
N PHE A 246 -4.61 19.78 -3.01
CA PHE A 246 -5.45 18.61 -3.27
C PHE A 246 -4.83 17.32 -2.76
N GLU A 247 -3.52 17.29 -2.53
CA GLU A 247 -2.74 16.08 -2.31
C GLU A 247 -1.64 16.32 -1.28
N PRO A 248 -2.02 16.56 -0.01
CA PRO A 248 -1.06 16.86 1.05
C PRO A 248 -0.09 15.72 1.26
N SER A 249 1.15 16.10 1.56
CA SER A 249 2.20 15.23 2.08
C SER A 249 2.11 15.13 3.60
N ALA A 250 2.72 14.10 4.18
CA ALA A 250 2.91 14.00 5.61
C ALA A 250 3.82 15.14 6.10
N GLY A 251 3.44 15.77 7.22
CA GLY A 251 4.23 16.88 7.79
C GLY A 251 5.60 16.48 8.31
N GLN A 252 5.82 15.18 8.55
CA GLN A 252 7.11 14.61 8.94
C GLN A 252 7.21 13.13 8.52
N PRO A 253 8.43 12.60 8.32
CA PRO A 253 8.65 11.16 8.16
C PRO A 253 8.10 10.37 9.34
N PHE A 254 7.68 9.13 9.10
CA PHE A 254 7.26 8.24 10.17
C PHE A 254 8.46 7.74 10.97
N ASP A 255 8.43 7.94 12.29
CA ASP A 255 9.45 7.43 13.20
C ASP A 255 9.25 5.92 13.44
N ASP A 256 10.20 5.09 12.99
CA ASP A 256 10.26 3.65 13.23
C ASP A 256 11.24 3.25 14.35
N LEU A 257 11.89 4.22 15.03
CA LEU A 257 12.89 3.93 16.07
C LEU A 257 12.29 3.14 17.24
N TRP A 258 11.01 3.38 17.56
CA TRP A 258 10.30 2.60 18.57
C TRP A 258 10.25 1.11 18.21
N GLU A 259 10.10 0.75 16.94
CA GLU A 259 10.02 -0.65 16.52
C GLU A 259 11.37 -1.36 16.67
N ARG A 260 12.48 -0.63 16.50
CA ARG A 260 13.85 -1.12 16.71
C ARG A 260 14.15 -1.38 18.19
N LYS A 261 13.57 -0.58 19.09
CA LYS A 261 13.75 -0.69 20.55
C LYS A 261 13.00 -1.87 21.17
N LEU A 262 11.95 -2.37 20.51
CA LEU A 262 11.17 -3.53 20.98
C LEU A 262 11.93 -4.83 20.68
N THR A 263 12.49 -5.49 21.68
CA THR A 263 13.27 -6.73 21.53
C THR A 263 12.58 -7.96 22.12
N SER A 264 11.50 -7.80 22.87
CA SER A 264 10.71 -8.90 23.43
C SER A 264 9.21 -8.72 23.21
N VAL A 265 8.47 -9.83 23.21
CA VAL A 265 6.99 -9.82 23.11
C VAL A 265 6.37 -9.04 24.26
N GLN A 266 6.94 -9.16 25.46
CA GLN A 266 6.48 -8.44 26.66
C GLN A 266 6.53 -6.92 26.47
N GLN A 267 7.63 -6.38 25.94
CA GLN A 267 7.75 -4.95 25.66
C GLN A 267 6.72 -4.49 24.62
N VAL A 268 6.46 -5.30 23.57
CA VAL A 268 5.43 -4.96 22.58
C VAL A 268 4.04 -4.94 23.23
N LYS A 269 3.76 -5.90 24.13
CA LYS A 269 2.49 -5.97 24.87
C LYS A 269 2.25 -4.72 25.70
N GLU A 270 3.24 -4.30 26.46
CA GLU A 270 3.19 -3.10 27.32
C GLU A 270 2.97 -1.82 26.52
N GLU A 271 3.78 -1.60 25.47
CA GLU A 271 3.66 -0.41 24.62
C GLU A 271 2.35 -0.38 23.83
N MET A 272 1.86 -1.54 23.36
CA MET A 272 0.57 -1.62 22.68
C MET A 272 -0.59 -1.36 23.64
N HIS A 273 -0.52 -1.86 24.89
CA HIS A 273 -1.51 -1.58 25.92
C HIS A 273 -1.56 -0.08 26.25
N LYS A 274 -0.39 0.53 26.51
CA LYS A 274 -0.25 1.96 26.76
C LYS A 274 -0.82 2.80 25.63
N PHE A 275 -0.45 2.49 24.39
CA PHE A 275 -0.95 3.20 23.21
C PHE A 275 -2.47 3.13 23.10
N ILE A 276 -3.07 1.95 23.32
CA ILE A 276 -4.53 1.79 23.24
C ILE A 276 -5.23 2.56 24.36
N ALA A 277 -4.69 2.53 25.59
CA ALA A 277 -5.21 3.29 26.72
C ALA A 277 -5.21 4.81 26.44
N GLU A 278 -4.13 5.33 25.86
CA GLU A 278 -4.05 6.74 25.42
C GLU A 278 -5.08 7.06 24.32
N GLN A 279 -5.26 6.18 23.33
CA GLN A 279 -6.23 6.41 22.26
C GLN A 279 -7.69 6.37 22.75
N LEU A 280 -8.00 5.56 23.77
CA LEU A 280 -9.34 5.51 24.39
C LEU A 280 -9.74 6.83 25.05
N GLN A 281 -8.76 7.65 25.45
CA GLN A 281 -9.00 8.99 26.00
C GLN A 281 -9.22 10.05 24.93
N THR A 282 -9.03 9.72 23.65
CA THR A 282 -9.26 10.63 22.53
C THR A 282 -10.64 10.42 21.91
N GLY A 283 -11.34 11.49 21.51
CA GLY A 283 -12.64 11.41 20.81
C GLY A 283 -12.56 10.86 19.37
N ARG A 284 -11.46 10.21 18.97
CA ARG A 284 -11.35 9.50 17.69
C ARG A 284 -12.01 8.13 17.83
N VAL A 285 -12.64 7.63 16.76
CA VAL A 285 -13.19 6.26 16.71
C VAL A 285 -12.07 5.29 17.13
N PRO A 286 -12.14 4.68 18.33
CA PRO A 286 -11.00 3.95 18.86
C PRO A 286 -10.81 2.64 18.09
N LEU A 287 -9.55 2.23 17.98
CA LEU A 287 -9.20 0.84 17.74
C LEU A 287 -9.72 0.04 18.93
N CYS A 288 -10.94 -0.48 18.80
CA CYS A 288 -11.62 -1.14 19.90
C CYS A 288 -11.10 -2.56 20.03
N ILE A 289 -10.32 -2.83 21.07
CA ILE A 289 -10.22 -4.18 21.61
C ILE A 289 -11.58 -4.49 22.24
N ASN A 290 -12.25 -5.56 21.80
CA ASN A 290 -13.48 -6.02 22.43
C ASN A 290 -13.16 -6.59 23.82
N PRO A 291 -13.51 -5.92 24.94
CA PRO A 291 -13.16 -6.37 26.28
C PRO A 291 -13.92 -7.64 26.69
N GLN A 292 -15.02 -7.93 26.01
CA GLN A 292 -15.84 -9.13 26.23
C GLN A 292 -15.32 -10.34 25.44
N SER A 293 -14.30 -10.16 24.59
CA SER A 293 -13.66 -11.26 23.87
C SER A 293 -12.95 -12.20 24.85
N ALA A 294 -13.08 -13.52 24.63
CA ALA A 294 -12.29 -14.52 25.36
C ALA A 294 -10.77 -14.27 25.26
N ALA A 295 -10.32 -13.70 24.14
CA ALA A 295 -8.92 -13.32 23.94
C ALA A 295 -8.47 -12.12 24.81
N PHE A 296 -9.40 -11.25 25.24
CA PHE A 296 -9.08 -10.12 26.11
C PHE A 296 -8.86 -10.54 27.56
N LYS A 297 -9.66 -11.49 28.06
CA LYS A 297 -9.48 -12.03 29.43
C LYS A 297 -8.09 -12.62 29.61
N SER A 298 -7.58 -13.34 28.61
CA SER A 298 -6.20 -13.85 28.59
C SER A 298 -5.13 -12.77 28.42
N PHE A 299 -5.46 -11.63 27.82
CA PHE A 299 -4.54 -10.50 27.62
C PHE A 299 -4.35 -9.67 28.90
N ALA A 300 -5.42 -9.46 29.68
CA ALA A 300 -5.42 -8.67 30.91
C ALA A 300 -5.01 -9.45 32.16
N SER A 301 -5.06 -10.78 32.14
CA SER A 301 -4.75 -11.65 33.30
C SER A 301 -3.28 -12.10 33.39
N GLN A 302 -2.36 -11.48 32.64
CA GLN A 302 -0.91 -11.78 32.68
C GLN A 302 -0.06 -10.52 32.55
#